data_AF-A0A419HCI0-F1
#
_entry.id   AF-A0A419HCI0-F1
#
_cell.length_a   1.000
_cell.length_b   1.000
_cell.length_c   1.000
_cell.angle_alpha   90.00
_cell.angle_beta   90.00
_cell.angle_gamma   90.00
#
_symmetry.space_group_name_H-M   'P 1'
#
loop_
_entity.id
_entity.type
_entity.pdbx_description
1 polymer ?
#
loop_
_entity_poly.entity_id
_entity_poly.type
_entity_poly.pdbx_seq_one_letter_code
_entity_poly.pdbx_strand_id
1 'polypeptide(L)' 'MHANARIDVDRNLGLLSLILEDAETGEILDCRLLNSDEAKAFHRKLQWAAQRLEAGDHNVHINLADVLDH' A
#
# COMPACT_ATOMS: atom_id res chain seq x y z
N MET A 1 -4.07 -12.41 11.60
CA MET A 1 -4.85 -11.43 10.85
C MET A 1 -3.97 -10.92 9.72
N HIS A 2 -4.37 -11.18 8.48
CA HIS A 2 -3.65 -10.75 7.27
C HIS A 2 -4.48 -9.65 6.61
N ALA A 3 -3.84 -8.54 6.25
CA ALA A 3 -4.50 -7.44 5.56
C ALA A 3 -3.96 -7.30 4.14
N ASN A 4 -4.85 -7.13 3.17
CA ASN A 4 -4.53 -6.74 1.81
C ASN A 4 -4.47 -5.22 1.74
N ALA A 5 -3.36 -4.67 1.26
CA ALA A 5 -3.23 -3.25 0.97
C ALA A 5 -3.38 -3.01 -0.52
N ARG A 6 -4.31 -2.13 -0.92
CA ARG A 6 -4.45 -1.68 -2.31
C ARG A 6 -4.46 -0.15 -2.39
N ILE A 7 -3.93 0.37 -3.50
CA ILE A 7 -4.12 1.76 -3.87
C ILE A 7 -5.27 1.84 -4.87
N ASP A 8 -6.23 2.70 -4.59
CA ASP A 8 -7.24 3.12 -5.54
C ASP A 8 -6.97 4.54 -6.03
N VAL A 9 -7.34 4.81 -7.28
CA VAL A 9 -7.12 6.11 -7.92
C VAL A 9 -8.47 6.70 -8.31
N ASP A 10 -8.88 7.74 -7.60
CA ASP A 10 -10.01 8.56 -8.05
C ASP A 10 -9.51 9.51 -9.15
N ARG A 11 -9.75 9.10 -10.40
CA ARG A 11 -9.34 9.87 -11.58
C ARG A 11 -10.12 11.17 -11.77
N ASN A 12 -11.30 11.31 -11.16
CA ASN A 12 -12.09 12.53 -11.26
C ASN A 12 -11.56 13.60 -10.30
N LEU A 13 -11.06 13.18 -9.14
CA LEU A 13 -10.52 14.07 -8.10
C LEU A 13 -9.00 14.16 -8.10
N GLY A 14 -8.30 13.31 -8.87
CA GLY A 14 -6.85 13.22 -8.86
C GLY A 14 -6.29 12.73 -7.52
N LEU A 15 -7.09 11.96 -6.77
CA LEU A 15 -6.76 11.49 -5.44
C LEU A 15 -6.30 10.03 -5.47
N LEU A 16 -5.35 9.72 -4.58
CA LEU A 16 -4.87 8.36 -4.33
C LEU A 16 -5.35 7.95 -2.94
N SER A 17 -5.99 6.80 -2.83
CA SER A 17 -6.47 6.26 -1.56
C SER A 17 -5.77 4.96 -1.26
N LEU A 18 -5.21 4.83 -0.06
CA LEU A 18 -4.78 3.54 0.48
C LEU A 18 -5.97 2.89 1.19
N ILE A 19 -6.31 1.69 0.77
CA ILE A 19 -7.36 0.87 1.38
C ILE A 19 -6.70 -0.36 1.98
N LEU A 20 -6.92 -0.57 3.27
CA LEU A 20 -6.58 -1.80 3.99
C LEU A 20 -7.84 -2.63 4.12
N GLU A 21 -7.77 -3.87 3.66
CA GLU A 21 -8.89 -4.79 3.61
C GLU A 21 -8.48 -6.08 4.33
N ASP A 22 -9.36 -6.64 5.15
CA ASP A 22 -9.13 -7.96 5.74
C ASP A 22 -9.10 -9.00 4.62
N ALA A 23 -8.03 -9.80 4.58
CA ALA A 23 -7.81 -10.72 3.47
C ALA A 23 -8.77 -11.92 3.47
N GLU A 24 -9.43 -12.22 4.59
CA GLU A 24 -10.35 -13.35 4.74
C GLU A 24 -11.81 -12.92 4.52
N THR A 25 -12.20 -11.78 5.11
CA THR A 25 -13.60 -11.31 5.08
C THR A 25 -13.90 -10.30 3.98
N GLY A 26 -12.87 -9.64 3.44
CA GLY A 26 -13.03 -8.51 2.51
C GLY A 26 -13.51 -7.22 3.19
N GLU A 27 -13.56 -7.17 4.52
CA GLU A 27 -13.95 -5.99 5.26
C GLU A 27 -12.89 -4.88 5.14
N ILE A 28 -13.31 -3.65 4.89
CA ILE A 28 -12.40 -2.51 4.89
C ILE A 28 -12.01 -2.21 6.34
N LEU A 29 -10.73 -2.42 6.65
CA LEU A 29 -10.13 -2.15 7.95
C LEU A 29 -9.73 -0.67 8.10
N ASP A 30 -9.24 -0.06 7.02
CA ASP A 30 -8.84 1.35 6.99
C ASP A 30 -8.91 1.91 5.57
N CYS A 31 -9.16 3.21 5.45
CA CYS A 31 -9.13 3.93 4.19
C CYS A 31 -8.63 5.36 4.43
N ARG A 32 -7.52 5.72 3.78
CA ARG A 32 -6.94 7.06 3.87
C ARG A 32 -6.59 7.63 2.52
N LEU A 33 -6.76 8.94 2.39
CA LEU A 33 -6.21 9.69 1.28
C LEU A 33 -4.69 9.82 1.45
N LEU A 34 -3.97 9.65 0.34
CA LEU A 34 -2.53 9.88 0.24
C LEU A 34 -2.28 11.20 -0.47
N ASN A 35 -1.39 12.00 0.09
CA ASN A 35 -0.78 13.11 -0.63
C ASN A 35 0.21 12.58 -1.69
N SER A 36 0.73 13.47 -2.54
CA SER A 36 1.61 13.08 -3.64
C SER A 36 2.91 12.41 -3.17
N ASP A 37 3.47 12.82 -2.03
CA ASP A 37 4.75 12.33 -1.54
C ASP A 37 4.60 10.99 -0.83
N GLU A 38 3.53 10.82 -0.05
CA GLU A 38 3.12 9.52 0.53
C GLU A 38 2.88 8.48 -0.57
N ALA A 39 2.16 8.86 -1.64
CA ALA A 39 1.90 7.96 -2.76
C ALA A 39 3.19 7.55 -3.49
N LYS A 40 4.13 8.49 -3.71
CA LYS A 40 5.46 8.17 -4.27
C LYS A 40 6.25 7.26 -3.33
N ALA A 41 6.22 7.52 -2.03
CA ALA A 41 6.92 6.70 -1.04
C ALA A 41 6.37 5.27 -1.02
N PHE A 42 5.04 5.11 -1.05
CA PHE A 42 4.39 3.80 -1.13
C PHE A 42 4.77 3.07 -2.41
N HIS A 43 4.72 3.75 -3.56
CA HIS A 43 5.08 3.17 -4.85
C HIS A 43 6.53 2.66 -4.86
N ARG A 44 7.48 3.43 -4.30
CA ARG A 44 8.88 2.99 -4.18
C ARG A 44 9.04 1.75 -3.30
N LYS A 45 8.32 1.67 -2.18
CA LYS A 45 8.36 0.49 -1.30
C LYS A 45 7.74 -0.75 -1.97
N LEU A 46 6.65 -0.57 -2.74
CA LEU A 46 6.08 -1.64 -3.58
C LEU A 46 7.07 -2.13 -4.64
N GLN A 47 7.75 -1.22 -5.34
CA GLN A 47 8.77 -1.60 -6.33
C GLN A 47 9.92 -2.38 -5.69
N TRP A 48 10.41 -1.93 -4.54
CA TRP A 48 11.43 -2.64 -3.78
C TRP A 48 10.95 -4.04 -3.36
N ALA A 49 9.70 -4.15 -2.92
CA ALA A 49 9.12 -5.42 -2.51
C ALA A 49 8.99 -6.40 -3.69
N ALA A 50 8.53 -5.92 -4.85
CA ALA A 50 8.43 -6.70 -6.07
C ALA A 50 9.81 -7.24 -6.51
N GLN A 51 10.84 -6.41 -6.46
CA GLN A 51 12.23 -6.83 -6.79
C GLN A 51 12.75 -7.93 -5.85
N ARG A 52 12.38 -7.89 -4.57
CA ARG A 52 12.77 -8.92 -3.58
C ARG A 52 12.06 -10.24 -3.84
N LEU A 53 10.77 -10.19 -4.14
CA LEU A 53 10.00 -11.37 -4.55
C LEU A 53 10.60 -12.02 -5.81
N GLU A 54 10.98 -11.23 -6.81
CA GLU A 54 11.66 -11.71 -8.02
C GLU A 54 13.03 -12.34 -7.72
N ALA A 55 13.73 -11.86 -6.70
CA ALA A 55 15.01 -12.41 -6.24
C ALA A 55 14.87 -13.70 -5.39
N GLY A 56 13.64 -14.19 -5.18
CA GLY A 56 13.35 -15.40 -4.41
C GLY A 56 13.19 -15.18 -2.90
N ASP A 57 13.15 -13.92 -2.45
CA ASP A 57 12.80 -13.59 -1.07
C ASP A 57 11.28 -13.48 -0.95
N HIS A 58 10.65 -14.50 -0.37
CA HIS A 58 9.19 -14.56 -0.20
C HIS A 58 8.69 -13.94 1.11
N ASN A 59 9.60 -13.49 1.99
CA ASN A 59 9.24 -12.91 3.30
C ASN A 59 9.42 -11.39 3.27
N VAL A 60 8.74 -10.74 2.32
CA VAL A 60 8.82 -9.29 2.15
C VAL A 60 7.73 -8.61 2.96
N HIS A 61 8.14 -7.78 3.92
CA HIS A 61 7.24 -6.98 4.74
C HIS A 61 7.46 -5.50 4.44
N ILE A 62 6.37 -4.79 4.14
CA ILE A 62 6.36 -3.32 4.02
C ILE A 62 5.76 -2.76 5.30
N ASN A 63 6.54 -1.98 6.05
CA ASN A 63 6.01 -1.20 7.15
C ASN A 63 5.33 0.06 6.59
N LEU A 64 4.02 0.16 6.78
CA LEU A 64 3.24 1.31 6.33
C LEU A 64 3.57 2.59 7.13
N ALA A 65 4.00 2.49 8.38
CA ALA A 65 4.39 3.67 9.16
C ALA A 65 5.56 4.44 8.48
N ASP A 66 6.51 3.72 7.88
CA ASP A 66 7.62 4.33 7.10
C ASP A 66 7.16 5.09 5.86
N VAL A 67 5.91 4.91 5.43
CA VAL A 67 5.34 5.51 4.22
C VAL A 67 4.44 6.69 4.56
N LEU A 68 3.78 6.64 5.72
CA LEU A 68 2.64 7.46 6.07
C LEU A 68 2.93 8.59 7.08
N ASP A 69 4.15 8.64 7.64
CA ASP A 69 4.64 9.66 8.58
C ASP A 69 5.54 10.74 7.90
N HIS A 70 5.38 10.96 6.59
CA HIS A 70 6.18 11.91 5.81
C HIS A 70 5.38 13.08 5.24
#